data_AF-A0A7J8XP82-F1
#
_entry.id   AF-A0A7J8XP82-F1
#
_cell.length_a   1.000
_cell.length_b   1.000
_cell.length_c   1.000
_cell.angle_alpha   90.00
_cell.angle_beta   90.00
_cell.angle_gamma   90.00
#
_symmetry.space_group_name_H-M   'P 1'
#
loop_
_entity.id
_entity.type
_entity.pdbx_description
1 polymer ?
#
loop_
_entity_poly.entity_id
_entity_poly.type
_entity_poly.pdbx_seq_one_letter_code
_entity_poly.pdbx_strand_id
1 'polypeptide(L)' 'MCSIIQDIKNIQKEFKSIKFQHVHRTTNTLADIIATESLKQRRGFYLEEAVPRHAVKTLEGEWVREPD' A
#
# COMPACT_ATOMS: atom_id res chain seq x y z
N MET A 1 20.18 16.35 -2.84
CA MET A 1 19.43 15.14 -3.29
C MET A 1 18.40 14.80 -2.21
N CYS A 2 17.16 14.46 -2.58
CA CYS A 2 16.11 14.08 -1.62
C CYS A 2 16.49 12.79 -0.87
N SER A 3 16.34 12.78 0.47
CA SER A 3 16.59 11.60 1.32
C SER A 3 15.84 10.36 0.85
N ILE A 4 14.57 10.51 0.49
CA ILE A 4 13.68 9.43 0.06
C ILE A 4 14.24 8.65 -1.14
N ILE A 5 14.82 9.35 -2.14
CA ILE A 5 15.39 8.68 -3.32
C ILE A 5 16.62 7.85 -2.93
N GLN A 6 17.42 8.35 -1.99
CA GLN A 6 18.60 7.63 -1.51
C GLN A 6 18.20 6.40 -0.70
N ASP A 7 17.17 6.51 0.15
CA ASP A 7 16.64 5.39 0.94
C ASP A 7 16.09 4.29 0.03
N ILE A 8 15.30 4.66 -1.00
CA ILE A 8 14.82 3.71 -2.02
C ILE A 8 16.00 3.01 -2.69
N LYS A 9 17.03 3.76 -3.14
CA LYS A 9 18.22 3.17 -3.78
C LYS A 9 19.01 2.25 -2.85
N ASN A 10 19.04 2.53 -1.54
CA ASN A 10 19.72 1.67 -0.58
C ASN A 10 18.97 0.35 -0.43
N ILE A 11 17.64 0.40 -0.23
CA ILE A 11 16.80 -0.80 -0.11
C ILE A 11 16.80 -1.62 -1.40
N GLN A 12 16.81 -0.97 -2.57
CA GLN A 12 16.88 -1.66 -3.87
C GLN A 12 18.08 -2.61 -3.98
N LYS A 13 19.21 -2.31 -3.32
CA LYS A 13 20.41 -3.16 -3.36
C LYS A 13 20.21 -4.52 -2.68
N GLU A 14 19.20 -4.66 -1.83
CA GLU A 14 18.88 -5.91 -1.14
C GLU A 14 18.19 -6.92 -2.07
N PHE A 15 17.68 -6.47 -3.22
CA PHE A 15 16.96 -7.30 -4.18
C PHE A 15 17.84 -7.62 -5.38
N LYS A 16 17.83 -8.89 -5.83
CA LYS A 16 18.53 -9.29 -7.07
C LYS A 16 17.98 -8.57 -8.31
N SER A 17 16.67 -8.28 -8.33
CA SER A 17 16.00 -7.52 -9.37
C SER A 17 14.69 -6.95 -8.83
N ILE A 18 14.38 -5.71 -9.19
CA ILE A 18 13.13 -5.03 -8.84
C ILE A 18 12.65 -4.21 -10.04
N LYS A 19 11.34 -4.13 -10.22
CA LYS A 19 10.70 -3.34 -11.28
C LYS A 19 9.66 -2.42 -10.68
N PHE A 20 9.60 -1.21 -11.20
CA PHE A 20 8.59 -0.22 -10.85
C PHE A 20 7.59 -0.13 -12.00
N GLN A 21 6.32 -0.24 -11.68
CA GLN A 21 5.23 -0.12 -12.64
C GLN A 21 4.21 0.88 -12.13
N HIS A 22 3.81 1.80 -12.99
CA HIS A 22 2.66 2.65 -12.73
C HIS A 22 1.38 1.86 -12.96
N VAL A 23 0.47 1.88 -12.00
CA VAL A 23 -0.84 1.21 -12.07
C VAL A 23 -1.94 2.20 -11.72
N HIS A 24 -3.15 1.96 -12.22
CA HIS A 24 -4.29 2.77 -11.83
C HIS A 24 -4.60 2.61 -10.35
N ARG A 25 -5.11 3.69 -9.71
CA ARG A 25 -5.49 3.68 -8.29
C ARG A 25 -6.45 2.55 -7.95
N THR A 26 -7.41 2.26 -8.83
CA THR A 26 -8.39 1.18 -8.70
C THR A 26 -7.78 -0.22 -8.75
N THR A 27 -6.56 -0.36 -9.29
CA THR A 27 -5.79 -1.61 -9.24
C THR A 27 -4.96 -1.71 -7.95
N ASN A 28 -4.71 -0.59 -7.28
CA ASN A 28 -3.93 -0.49 -6.05
C ASN A 28 -4.80 -0.10 -4.83
N THR A 29 -6.08 -0.48 -4.85
CA THR A 29 -7.09 -0.09 -3.86
C THR A 29 -6.67 -0.48 -2.44
N LEU A 30 -6.03 -1.64 -2.27
CA LEU A 30 -5.51 -2.10 -0.98
C LEU A 30 -4.52 -1.11 -0.37
N ALA A 31 -3.50 -0.70 -1.13
CA ALA A 31 -2.49 0.23 -0.63
C ALA A 31 -3.10 1.62 -0.35
N ASP A 32 -4.06 2.04 -1.17
CA ASP A 32 -4.80 3.30 -1.00
C ASP A 32 -5.64 3.31 0.29
N ILE A 33 -6.37 2.22 0.57
CA ILE A 33 -7.13 2.05 1.82
C ILE A 33 -6.18 2.09 3.02
N ILE A 34 -5.08 1.32 2.98
CA ILE A 34 -4.11 1.24 4.08
C ILE A 34 -3.50 2.62 4.36
N ALA A 35 -3.09 3.34 3.31
CA ALA A 35 -2.55 4.69 3.44
C ALA A 35 -3.59 5.64 4.06
N THR A 36 -4.82 5.61 3.57
CA THR A 36 -5.92 6.45 4.05
C THR A 36 -6.24 6.19 5.52
N GLU A 37 -6.39 4.92 5.92
CA GLU A 37 -6.70 4.55 7.30
C GLU A 37 -5.55 4.87 8.26
N SER A 38 -4.30 4.67 7.85
CA SER A 38 -3.14 5.03 8.66
C SER A 38 -3.06 6.53 8.91
N LEU A 39 -3.36 7.35 7.89
CA LEU A 39 -3.45 8.81 8.04
C LEU A 39 -4.58 9.22 8.99
N LYS A 40 -5.78 8.63 8.86
CA LYS A 40 -6.90 8.89 9.78
C LYS A 40 -6.54 8.58 11.23
N GLN A 41 -5.80 7.50 11.45
CA GLN A 41 -5.38 7.07 12.78
C GLN A 41 -4.12 7.77 13.29
N ARG A 42 -3.55 8.73 12.53
CA ARG A 42 -2.27 9.40 12.80
C ARG A 42 -1.12 8.43 13.10
N ARG A 43 -1.15 7.25 12.47
CA ARG A 43 -0.11 6.23 12.64
C ARG A 43 1.01 6.52 11.64
N GLY A 44 2.25 6.46 12.13
CA GLY A 44 3.46 6.63 11.30
C GLY A 44 3.82 5.38 10.48
N PHE A 45 3.13 4.26 10.70
CA PHE A 45 3.42 2.96 10.09
C PHE A 45 2.19 2.44 9.35
N TYR A 46 2.40 1.97 8.12
CA TYR A 46 1.33 1.56 7.20
C TYR A 46 1.13 0.04 7.17
N LEU A 47 2.19 -0.75 7.40
CA LEU A 47 2.19 -2.21 7.39
C LEU A 47 3.20 -2.70 8.44
N GLU A 48 2.72 -3.22 9.56
CA GLU A 48 3.55 -4.03 10.47
C GLU A 48 3.34 -5.50 10.09
N GLU A 49 4.21 -6.00 9.20
CA GLU A 49 4.39 -7.42 8.84
C GLU A 49 3.20 -8.18 8.21
N ALA A 50 1.97 -7.67 8.28
CA ALA A 50 0.79 -8.25 7.66
C ALA A 50 -0.23 -7.18 7.25
N VAL A 51 -1.06 -7.48 6.23
CA VAL A 51 -2.18 -6.62 5.82
C VAL A 51 -3.13 -6.45 7.01
N PRO A 52 -3.38 -5.21 7.47
CA PRO A 52 -4.26 -5.00 8.61
C PRO A 52 -5.66 -5.58 8.36
N ARG A 53 -6.23 -6.28 9.35
CA ARG A 53 -7.55 -6.95 9.24
C ARG A 53 -8.67 -6.02 8.78
N HIS A 54 -8.56 -4.71 9.02
CA HIS A 54 -9.54 -3.73 8.55
C HIS A 54 -9.50 -3.56 7.03
N ALA A 55 -8.33 -3.59 6.39
CA ALA A 55 -8.20 -3.47 4.94
C ALA A 55 -8.75 -4.71 4.22
N VAL A 56 -8.57 -5.90 4.80
CA VAL A 56 -9.15 -7.16 4.30
C VAL A 56 -10.67 -7.11 4.32
N LYS A 57 -11.27 -6.67 5.44
CA LYS A 57 -12.73 -6.55 5.58
C LYS A 57 -13.35 -5.53 4.63
N THR A 58 -12.65 -4.42 4.35
CA THR A 58 -13.13 -3.42 3.38
C THR A 58 -13.17 -4.01 1.97
N LEU A 59 -12.17 -4.81 1.57
CA LEU A 59 -12.24 -5.52 0.29
C LEU A 59 -13.38 -6.54 0.29
N GLU A 60 -13.52 -7.37 1.31
CA GLU A 60 -14.62 -8.36 1.35
C GLU A 60 -16.00 -7.68 1.24
N GLY A 61 -16.17 -6.48 1.81
CA GLY A 61 -17.39 -5.67 1.64
C GLY A 61 -17.56 -5.05 0.25
N GLU A 62 -16.48 -4.63 -0.41
CA GLU A 62 -16.53 -4.09 -1.78
C GLU A 62 -16.76 -5.16 -2.84
N TRP A 63 -16.23 -6.38 -2.65
CA TRP A 63 -16.44 -7.52 -3.56
C TRP A 63 -17.87 -8.08 -3.51
N VAL A 64 -18.65 -7.78 -2.46
CA VAL A 64 -20.05 -8.21 -2.29
C VAL A 64 -21.04 -7.24 -2.94
N ARG A 65 -20.61 -6.07 -3.43
CA ARG A 65 -21.48 -5.25 -4.29
C ARG A 65 -21.55 -5.86 -5.69
N GLU A 66 -22.66 -6.52 -5.99
CA GLU A 66 -23.09 -6.74 -7.36
C GLU A 66 -23.03 -5.40 -8.11
N PRO A 67 -22.49 -5.37 -9.34
CA PRO A 67 -22.52 -4.16 -10.15
C PRO A 67 -23.97 -3.88 -10.54
N ASP A 68 -24.46 -2.69 -10.21
CA ASP A 68 -25.72 -2.14 -10.74
C ASP A 68 -25.63 -1.90 -12.26
#